data_AF-A0A7L0NRE2-F1
#
_entry.id   AF-A0A7L0NRE2-F1
#
_cell.length_a   1.000
_cell.length_b   1.000
_cell.length_c   1.000
_cell.angle_alpha   90.00
_cell.angle_beta   90.00
_cell.angle_gamma   90.00
#
_symmetry.space_group_name_H-M   'P 1'
#
loop_
_entity.id
_entity.type
_entity.pdbx_description
1 polymer ?
#
loop_
_entity_poly.entity_id
_entity_poly.type
_entity_poly.pdbx_seq_one_letter_code
_entity_poly.pdbx_strand_id
1 'polypeptide(L)'
;SRTQRLGRTLNSSHNRSHVALVDVNGFDPKDITVMVKDGKVTVSGEHKEEHNTSVSKTCKYRKFIKEFNLPPGVSEDEVTYSL
;
A
#
# COMPACT_ATOMS: atom_id res chain seq x y z
N SER A 1 -35.57 18.77 -18.87
CA SER A 1 -34.84 20.04 -18.88
C SER A 1 -33.82 20.09 -17.75
N ARG A 2 -32.55 20.43 -18.09
CA ARG A 2 -31.56 21.21 -17.29
C ARG A 2 -31.31 20.76 -15.83
N THR A 3 -30.09 20.51 -15.36
CA THR A 3 -28.90 21.36 -15.55
C THR A 3 -27.65 20.57 -15.14
N GLN A 4 -26.71 20.36 -16.06
CA GLN A 4 -25.33 20.04 -15.70
C GLN A 4 -24.72 21.27 -15.04
N ARG A 5 -24.42 21.19 -13.74
CA ARG A 5 -23.50 22.13 -13.09
C ARG A 5 -22.08 21.72 -13.45
N LEU A 6 -21.52 22.36 -14.47
CA LEU A 6 -20.08 22.43 -14.69
C LEU A 6 -19.44 23.03 -13.44
N GLY A 7 -18.92 22.16 -12.57
CA GLY A 7 -18.01 22.56 -11.52
C GLY A 7 -16.71 23.02 -12.17
N ARG A 8 -16.57 24.33 -12.35
CA ARG A 8 -15.27 24.99 -12.56
C ARG A 8 -14.37 24.63 -11.38
N THR A 9 -13.47 23.67 -11.56
CA THR A 9 -12.32 23.55 -10.68
C THR A 9 -11.28 24.55 -11.15
N LEU A 10 -11.18 25.66 -10.41
CA LEU A 10 -10.02 26.53 -10.43
C LEU A 10 -8.79 25.66 -10.12
N ASN A 11 -7.87 25.58 -11.09
CA ASN A 11 -6.52 25.08 -10.88
C ASN A 11 -5.86 25.95 -9.81
N SER A 12 -5.99 25.53 -8.56
CA SER A 12 -5.18 26.02 -7.47
C SER A 12 -4.02 25.05 -7.36
N SER A 13 -2.83 25.53 -7.72
CA SER A 13 -1.57 24.81 -7.62
C SER A 13 -1.24 24.60 -6.14
N HIS A 14 -1.91 23.63 -5.51
CA HIS A 14 -1.52 23.08 -4.23
C HIS A 14 -0.74 21.82 -4.55
N ASN A 15 0.54 21.76 -4.15
CA ASN A 15 1.29 20.52 -4.07
C ASN A 15 0.57 19.60 -3.08
N ARG A 16 -0.38 18.82 -3.58
CA ARG A 16 -1.24 17.95 -2.77
C ARG A 16 -0.47 16.65 -2.55
N SER A 17 0.07 16.46 -1.35
CA SER A 17 0.65 15.18 -0.98
C SER A 17 -0.46 14.16 -0.68
N HIS A 18 -0.35 12.98 -1.28
CA HIS A 18 -1.25 11.86 -1.04
C HIS A 18 -0.54 10.87 -0.12
N VAL A 19 -1.19 10.45 0.97
CA VAL A 19 -0.64 9.51 1.94
C VAL A 19 -1.60 8.35 2.12
N ALA A 20 -1.08 7.13 2.03
CA ALA A 20 -1.80 5.90 2.36
C ALA A 20 -1.11 5.24 3.57
N LEU A 21 -1.90 4.79 4.53
CA LEU A 21 -1.42 4.05 5.70
C LEU A 21 -1.84 2.58 5.57
N VAL A 22 -0.91 1.68 5.82
CA VAL A 22 -1.13 0.23 5.83
C VAL A 22 -0.70 -0.30 7.20
N ASP A 23 -1.62 -0.98 7.88
CA ASP A 23 -1.29 -1.69 9.12
C ASP A 23 -0.53 -2.97 8.76
N VAL A 24 0.72 -3.07 9.22
CA VAL A 24 1.62 -4.20 9.01
C VAL A 24 1.97 -4.91 10.32
N ASN A 25 1.19 -4.69 11.38
CA ASN A 25 1.43 -5.30 12.68
C ASN A 25 1.49 -6.84 12.60
N GLY A 26 2.48 -7.43 13.27
CA GLY A 26 2.70 -8.87 13.27
C GLY A 26 3.46 -9.42 12.06
N PHE A 27 4.14 -8.56 11.31
CA PHE A 27 5.15 -8.88 10.29
C PHE A 27 6.47 -8.20 10.64
N ASP A 28 7.60 -8.83 10.34
CA ASP A 28 8.88 -8.14 10.41
C ASP A 28 9.00 -7.17 9.23
N PRO A 29 9.66 -6.01 9.39
CA PRO A 29 9.86 -5.06 8.29
C PRO A 29 10.52 -5.68 7.05
N LYS A 30 11.38 -6.69 7.24
CA LYS A 30 12.06 -7.42 6.16
C LYS A 30 11.12 -8.27 5.29
N ASP A 31 9.96 -8.63 5.82
CA ASP A 31 8.96 -9.45 5.12
C ASP A 31 7.93 -8.58 4.38
N ILE A 32 8.04 -7.25 4.49
CA ILE A 32 7.20 -6.30 3.79
C ILE A 32 7.83 -5.95 2.45
N THR A 33 7.04 -6.04 1.39
CA THR A 33 7.41 -5.64 0.03
C THR A 33 6.48 -4.53 -0.42
N VAL A 34 7.06 -3.43 -0.92
CA VAL A 34 6.35 -2.36 -1.62
C VAL A 34 6.78 -2.40 -3.07
N MET A 35 5.81 -2.56 -3.97
CA MET A 35 6.04 -2.56 -5.42
C MET A 35 5.24 -1.42 -6.04
N VAL A 36 5.90 -0.59 -6.86
CA VAL A 36 5.27 0.46 -7.64
C VAL A 36 5.40 0.08 -9.10
N LYS A 37 4.27 -0.16 -9.78
CA LYS A 37 4.24 -0.60 -11.17
C LYS A 37 2.86 -0.40 -11.78
N ASP A 38 2.83 -0.09 -13.08
CA ASP A 38 1.61 0.03 -13.89
C ASP A 38 0.61 1.04 -13.30
N GLY A 39 1.13 2.14 -12.72
CA GLY A 39 0.33 3.18 -12.07
C GLY A 39 -0.26 2.76 -10.72
N LYS A 40 0.29 1.72 -10.08
CA LYS A 40 -0.21 1.17 -8.82
C LYS A 40 0.88 0.98 -7.79
N VAL A 41 0.49 1.07 -6.52
CA VAL A 41 1.30 0.71 -5.35
C VAL A 41 0.71 -0.54 -4.74
N THR A 42 1.50 -1.61 -4.67
CA THR A 42 1.16 -2.87 -4.01
C THR A 42 2.03 -3.04 -2.77
N VAL A 43 1.39 -3.15 -1.61
CA VAL A 43 2.04 -3.48 -0.34
C VAL A 43 1.65 -4.89 0.05
N SER A 44 2.62 -5.76 0.23
CA SER A 44 2.38 -7.15 0.63
C SER A 44 3.32 -7.56 1.75
N GLY A 45 2.87 -8.47 2.59
CA GLY A 45 3.70 -9.15 3.57
C GLY A 45 3.39 -10.63 3.60
N GLU A 46 4.42 -11.46 3.75
CA GLU A 46 4.30 -12.90 3.86
C GLU A 46 5.30 -13.41 4.89
N HIS A 47 4.80 -13.99 5.99
CA HIS A 47 5.62 -14.45 7.11
C HIS A 47 5.25 -15.87 7.51
N LYS A 48 6.27 -16.70 7.76
CA LYS A 48 6.12 -18.08 8.19
C LYS A 48 7.04 -18.35 9.39
N GLU A 49 6.46 -18.74 10.51
CA GLU A 49 7.18 -19.18 11.70
C GLU A 49 6.97 -20.67 11.90
N GLU A 50 8.07 -21.42 12.06
CA GLU A 50 8.02 -22.79 12.54
C GLU A 50 8.63 -22.85 13.94
N HIS A 51 7.88 -23.36 14.90
CA HIS A 51 8.36 -23.61 16.25
C HIS A 51 8.36 -25.11 16.49
N ASN A 52 9.55 -25.68 16.66
CA ASN A 52 9.76 -27.07 17.00
C ASN A 52 10.26 -27.17 18.44
N THR A 53 9.52 -27.89 19.28
CA THR A 53 9.94 -28.30 20.63
C THR A 53 10.08 -29.82 20.66
N SER A 54 10.63 -30.37 21.75
CA SER A 54 10.71 -31.82 21.95
C SER A 54 9.34 -32.52 22.01
N VAL A 55 8.26 -31.76 22.24
CA VAL A 55 6.90 -32.29 22.47
C VAL A 55 5.92 -31.86 21.38
N SER A 56 6.20 -30.79 20.62
CA SER A 56 5.28 -30.26 19.62
C SER A 56 5.97 -29.53 18.47
N LYS A 57 5.33 -29.58 17.29
CA LYS A 57 5.67 -28.77 16.13
C LYS A 57 4.49 -27.87 15.79
N THR A 58 4.71 -26.57 15.74
CA THR A 58 3.70 -25.59 15.32
C THR A 58 4.20 -24.76 14.15
N CYS A 59 3.30 -24.47 13.21
CA CYS A 59 3.57 -23.61 12.08
C CYS A 59 2.56 -22.46 12.09
N LYS A 60 3.02 -21.22 12.07
CA LYS A 60 2.20 -20.03 11.87
C LYS A 60 2.52 -19.46 10.50
N TYR A 61 1.48 -19.12 9.76
CA TYR A 61 1.60 -18.50 8.45
C TYR A 61 0.64 -17.31 8.37
N ARG A 62 1.14 -16.19 7.87
CA ARG A 62 0.35 -14.96 7.65
C ARG A 62 0.74 -14.34 6.32
N LYS A 63 -0.25 -13.83 5.59
CA LYS A 63 -0.06 -13.13 4.33
C LYS A 63 -1.09 -12.03 4.15
N PHE A 64 -0.68 -10.90 3.58
CA PHE A 64 -1.58 -9.85 3.12
C PHE A 64 -1.11 -9.23 1.81
N ILE A 65 -2.06 -8.64 1.07
CA ILE A 65 -1.82 -7.82 -0.11
C ILE A 65 -2.79 -6.64 -0.07
N LYS A 66 -2.29 -5.43 -0.27
CA LYS A 66 -3.06 -4.19 -0.38
C LYS A 66 -2.61 -3.44 -1.63
N GLU A 67 -3.55 -2.98 -2.44
CA GLU A 67 -3.28 -2.27 -3.70
C GLU A 67 -3.94 -0.88 -3.68
N PHE A 68 -3.22 0.11 -4.21
CA PHE A 68 -3.68 1.49 -4.38
C PHE A 68 -3.36 1.95 -5.80
N ASN A 69 -4.29 2.65 -6.44
CA ASN A 69 -4.00 3.31 -7.72
C ASN A 69 -3.32 4.66 -7.44
N LEU A 70 -2.31 5.00 -8.23
CA LEU A 70 -1.72 6.32 -8.21
C LEU A 70 -2.74 7.38 -8.69
N PRO A 71 -2.75 8.57 -8.08
CA PRO A 71 -3.51 9.69 -8.61
C PRO A 71 -3.06 10.03 -10.04
N PRO A 72 -3.96 10.59 -10.88
CA PRO A 72 -3.58 11.03 -12.23
C PRO A 72 -2.43 12.03 -12.20
N GLY A 73 -1.42 11.80 -13.04
CA GLY A 73 -0.28 12.71 -13.21
C GLY A 73 0.85 12.55 -12.20
N VAL A 74 0.77 11.58 -11.28
CA VAL A 74 1.88 11.21 -10.37
C VAL A 74 2.74 10.13 -11.05
N SER A 75 4.05 10.36 -11.16
CA SER A 75 4.99 9.35 -11.66
C SER A 75 5.27 8.28 -10.59
N GLU A 76 5.61 7.07 -11.03
CA GLU A 76 6.02 5.98 -10.15
C GLU A 76 7.29 6.33 -9.34
N ASP A 77 8.20 7.09 -9.94
CA ASP A 77 9.44 7.54 -9.30
C ASP A 77 9.23 8.58 -8.17
N GLU A 78 8.04 9.19 -8.10
CA GLU A 78 7.68 10.15 -7.05
C GLU A 78 7.14 9.45 -5.78
N VAL A 79 6.94 8.13 -5.83
CA VAL A 79 6.42 7.36 -4.70
C VAL A 79 7.54 7.08 -3.69
N THR A 80 7.36 7.57 -2.47
CA THR A 80 8.22 7.27 -1.33
C THR A 80 7.48 6.43 -0.30
N TYR A 81 8.21 5.58 0.43
CA TYR A 81 7.66 4.79 1.54
C TYR A 81 8.62 4.75 2.73
N SER A 82 8.06 4.50 3.90
CA SER A 82 8.77 4.31 5.16
C SER A 82 7.99 3.31 6.01
N LEU A 83 8.70 2.48 6.77
CA LEU A 83 8.14 1.50 7.71
C LEU A 83 8.46 1.91 9.15
#